data_AF-A0A496ZN14-F1
#
_entry.id   AF-A0A496ZN14-F1
#
_cell.length_a   1.000
_cell.length_b   1.000
_cell.length_c   1.000
_cell.angle_alpha   90.00
_cell.angle_beta   90.00
_cell.angle_gamma   90.00
#
_symmetry.space_group_name_H-M   'P 1'
#
loop_
_entity.id
_entity.type
_entity.pdbx_description
1 polymer ?
#
loop_
_entity_poly.entity_id
_entity_poly.type
_entity_poly.pdbx_seq_one_letter_code
_entity_poly.pdbx_strand_id
1 'polypeptide(L)'
;MKANGQNLNNYLKKIYTIIFLTNILALLFVILNFRITLGWFFGCIGSCVNFYLQSIAAKKTLNLLESNAKIYTFKIFYLRYGLLFLYLIIVIKFLPVNLLAVIAGLFSVQIAIYIEMFYRYISSQGD
;
A
#
# COMPACT_ATOMS: atom_id res chain seq x y z
N MET A 1 -6.02 13.73 -22.07
CA MET A 1 -5.31 12.86 -21.10
C MET A 1 -5.23 13.39 -19.64
N LYS A 2 -5.34 14.70 -19.35
CA LYS A 2 -5.31 15.24 -17.96
C LYS A 2 -6.42 14.72 -17.03
N ALA A 3 -7.60 14.38 -17.56
CA ALA A 3 -8.73 13.87 -16.79
C ALA A 3 -8.43 12.57 -16.02
N ASN A 4 -7.55 11.69 -16.56
CA ASN A 4 -7.25 10.40 -15.92
C ASN A 4 -6.31 10.55 -14.71
N GLY A 5 -5.44 11.57 -14.72
CA GLY A 5 -4.51 11.85 -13.62
C GLY A 5 -5.20 12.42 -12.38
N GLN A 6 -6.25 13.22 -12.56
CA GLN A 6 -7.01 13.82 -11.46
C GLN A 6 -7.83 12.76 -10.70
N ASN A 7 -8.43 11.81 -11.40
CA ASN A 7 -9.14 10.68 -10.80
C ASN A 7 -8.20 9.78 -9.98
N LEU A 8 -6.99 9.53 -10.48
CA LEU A 8 -6.00 8.71 -9.77
C LEU A 8 -5.49 9.39 -8.49
N ASN A 9 -5.23 10.70 -8.50
CA ASN A 9 -4.81 11.41 -7.29
C ASN A 9 -5.91 11.41 -6.21
N ASN A 10 -7.18 11.55 -6.61
CA ASN A 10 -8.32 11.45 -5.69
C ASN A 10 -8.45 10.03 -5.12
N TYR A 11 -8.25 9.01 -5.95
CA TYR A 11 -8.23 7.61 -5.50
C TYR A 11 -7.11 7.35 -4.48
N LEU A 12 -5.88 7.76 -4.79
CA LEU A 12 -4.75 7.62 -3.86
C LEU A 12 -5.00 8.33 -2.54
N LYS A 13 -5.59 9.54 -2.57
CA LYS A 13 -5.97 10.28 -1.36
C LYS A 13 -6.96 9.48 -0.50
N LYS A 14 -7.98 8.88 -1.10
CA LYS A 14 -8.95 8.03 -0.37
C LYS A 14 -8.28 6.83 0.30
N ILE A 15 -7.41 6.11 -0.43
CA ILE A 15 -6.69 4.95 0.11
C ILE A 15 -5.81 5.37 1.30
N TYR A 16 -5.05 6.46 1.16
CA TYR A 16 -4.24 6.98 2.27
C TYR A 16 -5.08 7.44 3.46
N THR A 17 -6.25 8.05 3.22
CA THR A 17 -7.18 8.40 4.31
C THR A 17 -7.66 7.16 5.06
N ILE A 18 -8.03 6.07 4.36
CA ILE A 18 -8.45 4.82 5.00
C ILE A 18 -7.32 4.26 5.87
N ILE A 19 -6.11 4.15 5.31
CA ILE A 19 -4.93 3.63 6.04
C ILE A 19 -4.61 4.51 7.25
N PHE A 20 -4.67 5.83 7.10
CA PHE A 20 -4.46 6.78 8.19
C PHE A 20 -5.49 6.57 9.32
N LEU A 21 -6.76 6.41 8.98
CA LEU A 21 -7.82 6.15 9.94
C LEU A 21 -7.62 4.80 10.66
N THR A 22 -7.23 3.75 9.93
CA THR A 22 -6.90 2.44 10.51
C THR A 22 -5.69 2.52 11.44
N ASN A 23 -4.68 3.32 11.11
CA ASN A 23 -3.51 3.53 11.96
C ASN A 23 -3.83 4.32 13.24
N ILE A 24 -4.74 5.30 13.18
CA ILE A 24 -5.24 5.97 14.40
C ILE A 24 -5.88 4.95 15.33
N LEU A 25 -6.72 4.07 14.80
CA LEU A 25 -7.36 3.02 15.60
C LEU A 25 -6.30 2.09 16.21
N ALA A 26 -5.30 1.67 15.42
CA ALA A 26 -4.20 0.84 15.90
C ALA A 26 -3.35 1.53 17.00
N LEU A 27 -3.20 2.86 16.95
CA LEU A 27 -2.48 3.64 17.96
C LEU A 27 -3.15 3.60 19.34
N LEU A 28 -4.48 3.48 19.40
CA LEU A 28 -5.19 3.31 20.68
C LEU A 28 -4.80 2.00 21.39
N PHE A 29 -4.39 0.98 20.64
CA PHE A 29 -3.95 -0.31 21.17
C PHE A 29 -2.46 -0.34 21.58
N VAL A 30 -1.71 0.77 21.41
CA VAL A 30 -0.28 0.85 21.79
C VAL A 30 -0.06 0.50 23.26
N ILE A 31 -0.94 0.97 24.14
CA ILE A 31 -0.83 0.76 25.60
C ILE A 31 -0.88 -0.73 25.94
N LEU A 32 -1.64 -1.52 25.17
CA LEU A 32 -1.82 -2.95 25.41
C LEU A 32 -0.65 -3.78 24.87
N ASN A 33 -0.13 -3.45 23.68
CA ASN A 33 0.95 -4.23 23.07
C ASN A 33 1.84 -3.43 22.11
N PHE A 34 2.82 -2.75 22.67
CA PHE A 34 3.77 -1.92 21.92
C PHE A 34 4.46 -2.63 20.74
N ARG A 35 4.88 -3.89 20.92
CA ARG A 35 5.60 -4.65 19.87
C ARG A 35 4.71 -4.99 18.67
N ILE A 36 3.42 -5.28 18.93
CA ILE A 36 2.44 -5.54 17.88
C ILE A 36 2.11 -4.24 17.15
N THR A 37 1.83 -3.16 17.87
CA THR A 37 1.47 -1.90 17.22
C THR A 37 2.61 -1.32 16.40
N LEU A 38 3.86 -1.39 16.88
CA LEU A 38 5.01 -1.01 16.06
C LEU A 38 5.12 -1.89 14.82
N GLY A 39 4.97 -3.21 14.96
CA GLY A 39 5.01 -4.12 13.82
C GLY A 39 3.98 -3.74 12.76
N TRP A 40 2.73 -3.55 13.16
CA TRP A 40 1.67 -3.06 12.28
C TRP A 40 2.04 -1.74 11.61
N PHE A 41 2.52 -0.76 12.37
CA PHE A 41 2.84 0.57 11.85
C PHE A 41 3.97 0.53 10.80
N PHE A 42 5.06 -0.20 11.06
CA PHE A 42 6.12 -0.39 10.08
C PHE A 42 5.65 -1.21 8.87
N GLY A 43 4.79 -2.22 9.08
CA GLY A 43 4.12 -2.92 7.99
C GLY A 43 3.32 -1.97 7.09
N CYS A 44 2.53 -1.08 7.68
CA CYS A 44 1.77 -0.06 6.96
C CYS A 44 2.67 0.89 6.16
N ILE A 45 3.79 1.35 6.73
CA ILE A 45 4.76 2.20 6.02
C ILE A 45 5.32 1.46 4.80
N GLY A 46 5.77 0.22 4.98
CA GLY A 46 6.26 -0.62 3.88
C GLY A 46 5.21 -0.81 2.78
N SER A 47 3.96 -1.06 3.18
CA SER A 47 2.82 -1.18 2.26
C SER A 47 2.59 0.10 1.45
N CYS A 48 2.54 1.26 2.12
CA CYS A 48 2.35 2.57 1.49
C CYS A 48 3.45 2.90 0.49
N VAL A 49 4.72 2.69 0.86
CA VAL A 49 5.86 2.92 -0.05
C VAL A 49 5.76 2.00 -1.28
N ASN A 50 5.47 0.71 -1.05
CA ASN A 50 5.31 -0.25 -2.14
C ASN A 50 4.16 0.13 -3.09
N PHE A 51 3.05 0.61 -2.55
CA PHE A 51 1.89 1.07 -3.31
C PHE A 51 2.17 2.37 -4.07
N TYR A 52 2.89 3.31 -3.47
CA TYR A 52 3.32 4.54 -4.13
C TYR A 52 4.17 4.22 -5.37
N LEU A 53 5.15 3.33 -5.25
CA LEU A 53 5.95 2.86 -6.40
C LEU A 53 5.06 2.19 -7.47
N GLN A 54 4.06 1.41 -7.06
CA GLN A 54 3.09 0.83 -7.99
C GLN A 54 2.32 1.89 -8.77
N SER A 55 1.88 2.94 -8.09
CA SER A 55 1.10 4.02 -8.69
C SER A 55 1.91 4.78 -9.75
N ILE A 56 3.20 5.00 -9.50
CA ILE A 56 4.11 5.63 -10.47
C ILE A 56 4.32 4.69 -11.67
N ALA A 57 4.53 3.40 -11.41
CA ALA A 57 4.72 2.42 -12.45
C ALA A 57 3.50 2.32 -13.37
N ALA A 58 2.31 2.21 -12.77
CA ALA A 58 1.04 2.16 -13.50
C ALA A 58 0.85 3.40 -14.39
N LYS A 59 1.13 4.60 -13.86
CA LYS A 59 1.09 5.86 -14.65
C LYS A 59 2.05 5.83 -15.85
N LYS A 60 3.25 5.28 -15.69
CA LYS A 60 4.24 5.19 -16.77
C LYS A 60 3.86 4.14 -17.83
N THR A 61 3.36 2.99 -17.40
CA THR A 61 2.99 1.90 -18.32
C THR A 61 1.89 2.29 -19.31
N LEU A 62 0.96 3.17 -18.91
CA LEU A 62 -0.11 3.66 -19.80
C LEU A 62 0.39 4.44 -21.03
N ASN A 63 1.63 4.92 -21.03
CA ASN A 63 2.20 5.71 -22.13
C ASN A 63 3.26 4.93 -22.95
N LEU A 64 3.46 3.64 -22.65
CA LEU A 64 4.46 2.81 -23.34
C LEU A 64 3.80 1.91 -24.40
N LEU A 65 4.54 1.62 -25.46
CA LEU A 65 4.22 0.55 -26.41
C LEU A 65 4.16 -0.81 -25.69
N GLU A 66 3.30 -1.71 -26.16
CA GLU A 66 2.99 -2.98 -25.47
C GLU A 66 4.23 -3.85 -25.17
N SER A 67 5.19 -3.92 -26.10
CA SER A 67 6.43 -4.67 -25.90
C SER A 67 7.29 -4.08 -24.77
N ASN A 68 7.40 -2.75 -24.72
CA ASN A 68 8.16 -2.03 -23.71
C ASN A 68 7.44 -2.04 -22.35
N ALA A 69 6.11 -2.04 -22.35
CA ALA A 69 5.29 -2.11 -21.14
C ALA A 69 5.53 -3.42 -20.36
N LYS A 70 5.65 -4.56 -21.04
CA LYS A 70 5.92 -5.86 -20.39
C LYS A 70 7.27 -5.88 -19.68
N ILE A 71 8.34 -5.48 -20.39
CA ILE A 71 9.70 -5.44 -19.83
C ILE A 71 9.78 -4.45 -18.68
N TYR A 72 9.17 -3.27 -18.82
CA TYR A 72 9.14 -2.25 -17.78
C TYR A 72 8.44 -2.75 -16.51
N THR A 73 7.26 -3.37 -16.67
CA THR A 73 6.49 -3.92 -15.55
C THR A 73 7.28 -5.01 -14.83
N PHE A 74 7.95 -5.91 -15.56
CA PHE A 74 8.80 -6.94 -14.98
C PHE A 74 9.94 -6.33 -14.16
N LYS A 75 10.72 -5.38 -14.73
CA LYS A 75 11.82 -4.72 -14.02
C LYS A 75 11.36 -4.02 -12.74
N ILE A 76 10.26 -3.27 -12.82
CA ILE A 76 9.68 -2.58 -11.65
C ILE A 76 9.22 -3.58 -10.59
N PHE A 77 8.63 -4.70 -11.00
CA PHE A 77 8.19 -5.74 -10.08
C PHE A 77 9.37 -6.21 -9.21
N TYR A 78 10.46 -6.67 -9.82
CA TYR A 78 11.63 -7.13 -9.04
C TYR A 78 12.24 -6.03 -8.18
N LEU A 79 12.33 -4.80 -8.69
CA LEU A 79 12.84 -3.67 -7.91
C LEU A 79 11.99 -3.42 -6.66
N ARG A 80 10.66 -3.43 -6.79
CA ARG A 80 9.73 -3.21 -5.67
C ARG A 80 9.85 -4.30 -4.61
N TYR A 81 9.84 -5.57 -5.02
CA TYR A 81 9.96 -6.68 -4.08
C TYR A 81 11.35 -6.75 -3.46
N GLY A 82 12.40 -6.41 -4.19
CA GLY A 82 13.76 -6.29 -3.66
C GLY A 82 13.87 -5.19 -2.59
N LEU A 83 13.33 -4.00 -2.86
CA LEU A 83 13.29 -2.90 -1.89
C LEU A 83 12.45 -3.25 -0.65
N LEU A 84 11.28 -3.87 -0.85
CA LEU A 84 10.42 -4.30 0.25
C LEU A 84 11.10 -5.36 1.12
N PHE A 85 11.78 -6.33 0.50
CA PHE A 85 12.52 -7.36 1.21
C PHE A 85 13.67 -6.77 2.03
N LEU A 86 14.45 -5.86 1.45
CA LEU A 86 15.52 -5.16 2.15
C LEU A 86 14.98 -4.33 3.31
N TYR A 87 13.87 -3.62 3.11
CA TYR A 87 13.16 -2.90 4.16
C TYR A 87 12.75 -3.83 5.32
N LEU A 88 12.18 -5.00 5.02
CA LEU A 88 11.78 -5.96 6.05
C LEU A 88 12.97 -6.48 6.85
N ILE A 89 14.10 -6.78 6.19
CA ILE A 89 15.32 -7.18 6.89
C ILE A 89 15.77 -6.10 7.89
N ILE A 90 15.75 -4.82 7.47
CA ILE A 90 16.11 -3.70 8.34
C ILE A 90 15.14 -3.62 9.52
N VAL A 91 13.84 -3.62 9.26
CA VAL A 91 12.82 -3.49 10.31
C VAL A 91 12.93 -4.64 11.33
N ILE A 92 13.09 -5.87 10.86
CA ILE A 92 13.17 -7.05 11.76
C ILE A 92 14.47 -7.06 12.57
N LYS A 93 15.60 -6.64 11.98
CA LYS A 93 16.89 -6.65 12.69
C LYS A 93 17.07 -5.50 13.67
N PHE A 94 16.57 -4.32 13.34
CA PHE A 94 16.85 -3.11 14.11
C PHE A 94 15.73 -2.74 15.10
N LEU A 95 14.52 -3.29 14.95
CA LEU A 95 13.38 -2.93 15.77
C LEU A 95 12.81 -4.16 16.48
N PRO A 96 12.38 -4.05 17.75
CA PRO A 96 11.79 -5.13 18.52
C PRO A 96 10.31 -5.36 18.12
N VAL A 97 10.05 -5.52 16.84
CA VAL A 97 8.71 -5.68 16.27
C VAL A 97 8.25 -7.14 16.27
N ASN A 98 6.93 -7.34 16.35
CA ASN A 98 6.35 -8.65 16.07
C ASN A 98 6.27 -8.87 14.55
N LEU A 99 6.90 -9.93 14.03
CA LEU A 99 6.93 -10.25 12.60
C LEU A 99 5.53 -10.44 12.00
N LEU A 100 4.63 -11.13 12.71
CA LEU A 100 3.27 -11.35 12.24
C LEU A 100 2.51 -10.03 12.12
N ALA A 101 2.73 -9.10 13.04
CA ALA A 101 2.13 -7.77 12.98
C ALA A 101 2.67 -6.95 11.80
N VAL A 102 3.97 -7.05 11.49
CA VAL A 102 4.56 -6.45 10.29
C VAL A 102 3.91 -7.01 9.02
N ILE A 103 3.80 -8.34 8.93
CA ILE A 103 3.15 -8.99 7.79
C ILE A 103 1.70 -8.53 7.66
N ALA A 104 0.93 -8.50 8.75
CA ALA A 104 -0.44 -8.00 8.73
C ALA A 104 -0.52 -6.54 8.26
N GLY A 105 0.38 -5.67 8.74
CA GLY A 105 0.47 -4.28 8.31
C GLY A 105 0.84 -4.12 6.83
N LEU A 106 1.63 -5.03 6.25
CA LEU A 106 1.93 -5.03 4.80
C LEU A 106 0.68 -5.21 3.93
N PHE A 107 -0.35 -5.91 4.44
CA PHE A 107 -1.62 -6.11 3.74
C PHE A 107 -2.60 -4.93 3.89
N SER A 108 -2.28 -3.92 4.71
CA SER A 108 -3.17 -2.77 4.98
C SER A 108 -3.65 -2.06 3.72
N VAL A 109 -2.76 -1.77 2.76
CA VAL A 109 -3.15 -1.13 1.49
C VAL A 109 -4.10 -2.01 0.69
N GLN A 110 -3.86 -3.32 0.63
CA GLN A 110 -4.70 -4.23 -0.14
C GLN A 110 -6.11 -4.28 0.44
N ILE A 111 -6.21 -4.34 1.77
CA ILE A 111 -7.49 -4.26 2.49
C ILE A 111 -8.19 -2.93 2.18
N ALA A 112 -7.48 -1.80 2.24
CA ALA A 112 -8.05 -0.49 1.93
C ALA A 112 -8.57 -0.40 0.49
N ILE A 113 -7.87 -0.99 -0.48
CA ILE A 113 -8.30 -1.08 -1.88
C ILE A 113 -9.58 -1.93 -2.01
N TYR A 114 -9.63 -3.10 -1.37
CA TYR A 114 -10.81 -3.96 -1.40
C TYR A 114 -12.04 -3.30 -0.77
N ILE A 115 -11.86 -2.59 0.36
CA ILE A 115 -12.94 -1.81 0.99
C ILE A 115 -13.48 -0.76 0.03
N GLU A 116 -12.59 -0.03 -0.65
CA GLU A 116 -12.99 1.00 -1.61
C GLU A 116 -13.75 0.42 -2.80
N MET A 117 -13.25 -0.67 -3.38
CA MET A 117 -13.92 -1.34 -4.50
C MET A 117 -15.28 -1.90 -4.11
N PHE A 118 -15.38 -2.50 -2.92
CA PHE A 118 -16.63 -3.02 -2.39
C PHE A 118 -17.66 -1.90 -2.16
N TYR A 119 -17.23 -0.77 -1.59
CA TYR A 119 -18.09 0.39 -1.41
C TYR A 119 -18.66 0.91 -2.74
N ARG A 120 -17.81 1.03 -3.78
CA ARG A 120 -18.26 1.44 -5.12
C ARG A 120 -19.27 0.47 -5.71
N TYR A 121 -19.01 -0.82 -5.58
CA TYR A 121 -19.90 -1.86 -6.12
C TYR A 121 -21.31 -1.74 -5.52
N ILE A 122 -21.42 -1.58 -4.20
CA ILE A 122 -22.71 -1.39 -3.53
C ILE A 122 -23.37 -0.09 -3.97
N SER A 123 -22.65 1.04 -4.00
CA SER A 123 -23.22 2.32 -4.41
C SER A 123 -23.74 2.31 -5.84
N SER A 124 -23.10 1.56 -6.75
CA SER A 124 -23.52 1.46 -8.15
C SER A 124 -24.78 0.63 -8.39
N GLN A 125 -25.25 -0.14 -7.42
CA GLN A 125 -26.53 -0.87 -7.51
C GLN A 125 -27.71 -0.10 -6.91
N GLY A 126 -27.45 1.03 -6.24
CA GLY A 126 -28.48 1.88 -5.65
C GLY A 126 -29.00 2.99 -6.57
N ASP A 127 -28.38 3.17 -7.74
CA ASP A 127 -28.77 4.09 -8.82
C ASP A 127 -29.40 3.31 -9.98
#